data_AF-A0AAF0VZM5-F1
#
_entry.id   AF-A0AAF0VZM5-F1
#
_cell.length_a   1.000
_cell.length_b   1.000
_cell.length_c   1.000
_cell.angle_alpha   90.00
_cell.angle_beta   90.00
_cell.angle_gamma   90.00
#
_symmetry.space_group_name_H-M   'P 1'
#
loop_
_entity.id
_entity.type
_entity.pdbx_description
1 polymer ?
#
loop_
_entity_poly.entity_id
_entity_poly.type
_entity_poly.pdbx_seq_one_letter_code
_entity_poly.pdbx_strand_id
1 'polypeptide(L)'
;MAAGRDNPQAALDVYENEAVASHNHGDILVYDDDWLTDFVANYKLKLQEKFGIRHFYGISQNAEIKETDNWYQPMLKLEQKVAKDQTLYPVARLHHLIFKKTKENLL
;
A
#
# COMPACT_ATOMS: atom_id res chain seq x y z
N MET A 1 -10.14 15.40 9.71
CA MET A 1 -10.41 14.37 10.75
C MET A 1 -10.06 13.02 10.15
N ALA A 2 -9.20 12.23 10.81
CA ALA A 2 -8.88 10.89 10.33
C ALA A 2 -10.12 10.00 10.52
N ALA A 3 -10.75 9.58 9.42
CA ALA A 3 -11.77 8.55 9.48
C ALA A 3 -11.20 7.35 10.28
N GLY A 4 -11.85 6.98 11.38
CA GLY A 4 -11.48 5.83 12.19
C GLY A 4 -10.64 6.08 13.46
N ARG A 5 -10.24 7.32 13.79
CA ARG A 5 -9.80 7.61 15.17
C ARG A 5 -11.04 8.01 15.99
N ASP A 6 -11.62 7.05 16.70
CA ASP A 6 -12.74 7.16 17.65
C ASP A 6 -14.17 7.32 17.08
N ASN A 7 -14.36 7.14 15.77
CA ASN A 7 -15.70 7.12 15.16
C ASN A 7 -15.86 5.89 14.25
N PRO A 8 -16.29 4.74 14.80
CA PRO A 8 -16.47 3.51 14.03
C PRO A 8 -17.58 3.63 12.97
N GLN A 9 -18.58 4.49 13.17
CA GLN A 9 -19.61 4.75 12.15
C GLN A 9 -18.99 5.43 10.92
N ALA A 10 -18.14 6.43 11.11
CA ALA A 10 -17.42 7.05 10.00
C ALA A 10 -16.47 6.06 9.29
N ALA A 11 -15.95 5.05 9.99
CA ALA A 11 -15.18 3.98 9.36
C ALA A 11 -16.07 3.02 8.55
N LEU A 12 -17.28 2.74 9.02
CA LEU A 12 -18.27 1.92 8.32
C LEU A 12 -18.77 2.62 7.05
N ASP A 13 -19.11 3.90 7.13
CA ASP A 13 -19.58 4.69 5.98
C ASP A 13 -18.50 4.75 4.88
N VAL A 14 -17.21 4.77 5.27
CA VAL A 14 -16.05 4.70 4.36
C VAL A 14 -15.84 3.31 3.80
N TYR A 15 -16.19 2.26 4.54
CA TYR A 15 -16.10 0.87 4.04
C TYR A 15 -17.19 0.59 3.00
N GLU A 16 -18.39 1.14 3.20
CA GLU A 16 -19.53 0.95 2.30
C GLU A 16 -19.45 1.83 1.04
N ASN A 17 -18.75 2.97 1.11
CA ASN A 17 -18.47 3.82 -0.04
C ASN A 17 -17.03 3.57 -0.52
N GLU A 18 -16.85 2.90 -1.67
CA GLU A 18 -15.53 2.54 -2.23
C GLU A 18 -14.54 3.73 -2.41
N ALA A 19 -15.04 4.97 -2.30
CA ALA A 19 -14.24 6.19 -2.30
C ALA A 19 -14.11 6.76 -0.89
N VAL A 20 -12.87 6.84 -0.39
CA VAL A 20 -12.56 7.47 0.89
C VAL A 20 -12.23 8.94 0.66
N ALA A 21 -13.11 9.85 1.09
CA ALA A 21 -12.81 11.28 1.08
C ALA A 21 -11.73 11.60 2.13
N SER A 22 -10.51 11.90 1.69
CA SER A 22 -9.44 12.39 2.54
C SER A 22 -9.41 13.91 2.53
N HIS A 23 -9.49 14.50 3.72
CA HIS A 23 -9.35 15.94 3.90
C HIS A 23 -8.07 16.52 3.27
N ASN A 24 -6.99 15.72 3.21
CA ASN A 24 -5.70 16.16 2.70
C ASN A 24 -5.42 15.70 1.27
N HIS A 25 -6.18 14.74 0.74
CA HIS A 25 -5.84 14.04 -0.50
C HIS A 25 -7.01 13.90 -1.50
N GLY A 26 -8.18 14.49 -1.21
CA GLY A 26 -9.36 14.31 -2.05
C GLY A 26 -9.88 12.88 -1.98
N ASP A 27 -10.48 12.40 -3.06
CA ASP A 27 -11.01 11.04 -3.13
C ASP A 27 -9.87 10.02 -3.26
N ILE A 28 -9.81 9.08 -2.32
CA ILE A 28 -8.91 7.93 -2.36
C ILE A 28 -9.71 6.72 -2.82
N LEU A 29 -9.39 6.24 -4.01
CA LEU A 29 -9.90 4.99 -4.55
C LEU A 29 -8.92 3.86 -4.18
N VAL A 30 -9.46 2.80 -3.58
CA VAL A 30 -8.70 1.61 -3.21
C VAL A 30 -8.94 0.55 -4.29
N TYR A 31 -7.86 -0.02 -4.80
CA TYR A 31 -7.91 -1.06 -5.82
C TYR A 31 -7.26 -2.33 -5.27
N ASP A 32 -7.89 -3.48 -5.52
CA ASP A 32 -7.25 -4.76 -5.35
C ASP A 32 -6.14 -4.97 -6.38
N ASP A 33 -5.05 -5.62 -5.98
CA ASP A 33 -3.91 -5.88 -6.85
C ASP A 33 -4.29 -6.67 -8.10
N ASP A 34 -5.19 -7.65 -7.95
CA ASP A 34 -5.66 -8.50 -9.05
C ASP A 34 -6.46 -7.67 -10.06
N TRP A 35 -7.38 -6.83 -9.56
CA TRP A 35 -8.14 -5.91 -10.40
C TRP A 35 -7.22 -4.96 -11.18
N LEU A 36 -6.23 -4.36 -10.49
CA LEU A 36 -5.29 -3.44 -11.14
C LEU A 36 -4.44 -4.18 -12.19
N THR A 37 -4.01 -5.40 -11.87
CA THR A 37 -3.21 -6.24 -12.79
C THR A 37 -3.98 -6.58 -14.04
N ASP A 38 -5.25 -6.97 -13.91
CA ASP A 38 -6.14 -7.26 -15.04
C ASP A 38 -6.45 -6.00 -15.87
N PHE A 39 -6.70 -4.87 -15.21
CA PHE A 39 -6.93 -3.59 -15.87
C PHE A 39 -5.73 -3.21 -16.75
N VAL A 40 -4.50 -3.27 -16.22
CA VAL A 40 -3.31 -2.87 -16.98
C VAL A 40 -2.88 -3.90 -18.04
N ALA A 41 -3.30 -5.15 -17.92
CA ALA A 41 -3.05 -6.18 -18.93
C ALA A 41 -3.63 -5.80 -20.30
N ASN A 42 -4.76 -5.08 -20.34
CA ASN A 42 -5.35 -4.52 -21.56
C ASN A 42 -4.40 -3.57 -22.32
N TYR A 43 -3.40 -3.02 -21.63
CA TYR A 43 -2.39 -2.12 -22.17
C TYR A 43 -1.05 -2.82 -22.44
N LYS A 44 -1.04 -4.15 -22.50
CA LYS A 44 0.17 -4.96 -22.75
C LYS A 44 1.23 -4.75 -21.65
N LEU A 45 0.78 -4.55 -20.42
CA LEU A 45 1.62 -4.48 -19.23
C LEU A 45 1.50 -5.78 -18.45
N LYS A 46 2.61 -6.29 -17.94
CA LYS A 46 2.65 -7.45 -17.05
C LYS A 46 3.29 -7.06 -15.73
N LEU A 47 2.71 -7.51 -14.61
CA LEU A 47 3.30 -7.34 -13.30
C LEU A 47 4.67 -8.04 -13.26
N GLN A 48 5.71 -7.28 -12.92
CA GLN A 48 7.08 -7.77 -12.80
C GLN A 48 7.46 -7.96 -11.33
N GLU A 49 7.15 -6.96 -10.49
CA GLU A 49 7.50 -6.99 -9.08
C GLU A 49 6.37 -6.41 -8.25
N LYS A 50 6.19 -6.97 -7.06
CA LYS A 50 5.30 -6.48 -6.02
C LYS A 50 6.12 -6.29 -4.75
N PHE A 51 5.84 -5.22 -4.03
CA PHE A 51 6.41 -4.94 -2.72
C PHE A 51 5.30 -4.55 -1.76
N GLY A 52 5.35 -5.04 -0.52
CA GLY A 52 4.59 -4.47 0.58
C GLY A 52 5.33 -3.28 1.20
N ILE A 53 4.61 -2.22 1.53
CA ILE A 53 5.15 -1.01 2.17
C ILE A 53 4.44 -0.78 3.51
N ARG A 54 5.25 -0.46 4.54
CA ARG A 54 4.82 -0.16 5.91
C ARG A 54 4.09 -1.32 6.59
N HIS A 55 4.71 -2.49 6.61
CA HIS A 55 4.21 -3.64 7.38
C HIS A 55 4.24 -3.36 8.89
N PHE A 56 5.34 -2.75 9.36
CA PHE A 56 5.66 -2.61 10.79
C PHE A 56 5.88 -1.15 11.21
N TYR A 57 6.02 -0.20 10.29
CA TYR A 57 6.22 1.22 10.63
C TYR A 57 5.10 1.77 11.54
N GLY A 58 3.89 1.20 11.44
CA GLY A 58 2.74 1.53 12.28
C GLY A 58 2.81 1.02 13.72
N ILE A 59 3.79 0.20 14.10
CA ILE A 59 3.88 -0.39 15.45
C ILE A 59 4.04 0.66 16.54
N SER A 60 4.68 1.79 16.21
CA SER A 60 4.77 2.94 17.09
C SER A 60 3.76 3.98 16.63
N GLN A 61 3.05 4.60 17.57
CA GLN A 61 2.24 5.79 17.33
C GLN A 61 2.96 7.07 17.79
N ASN A 62 4.08 6.95 18.51
CA ASN A 62 4.89 8.08 18.93
C ASN A 62 5.67 8.61 17.72
N ALA A 63 5.42 9.86 17.33
CA ALA A 63 6.10 10.50 16.19
C ALA A 63 7.56 10.83 16.50
N GLU A 64 7.85 11.30 17.72
CA GLU A 64 9.18 11.74 18.14
C GLU A 64 10.21 10.60 18.07
N ILE A 65 9.84 9.39 18.53
CA ILE A 65 10.77 8.25 18.46
C ILE A 65 11.07 7.85 17.01
N LYS A 66 10.11 8.04 16.08
CA LYS A 66 10.27 7.68 14.67
C LYS A 66 11.27 8.57 13.94
N GLU A 67 11.56 9.75 14.50
CA GLU A 67 12.56 10.68 13.99
C GLU A 67 13.97 10.36 14.50
N THR A 68 14.09 9.46 15.47
CA THR A 68 15.41 9.04 15.99
C THR A 68 16.01 7.94 15.12
N ASP A 69 17.31 8.04 14.83
CA ASP A 69 18.04 7.01 14.07
C ASP A 69 17.99 5.62 14.74
N ASN A 70 18.00 5.59 16.08
CA ASN A 70 17.93 4.36 16.85
C ASN A 70 16.65 3.55 16.59
N TRP A 71 15.56 4.21 16.20
CA TRP A 71 14.32 3.55 15.81
C TRP A 71 14.18 3.44 14.30
N TYR A 72 14.47 4.53 13.57
CA TYR A 72 14.25 4.60 12.13
C TYR A 72 15.16 3.64 11.36
N GLN A 73 16.46 3.59 11.66
CA GLN A 73 17.39 2.76 10.88
C GLN A 73 17.09 1.26 11.02
N PRO A 74 16.85 0.70 12.23
CA PRO A 74 16.41 -0.69 12.36
C PRO A 74 15.04 -0.95 11.71
N MET A 75 14.08 -0.02 11.84
CA MET A 75 12.77 -0.16 11.22
C MET A 75 12.87 -0.17 9.69
N LEU A 76 13.65 0.73 9.10
CA LEU A 76 13.90 0.77 7.67
C LEU A 76 14.50 -0.55 7.18
N LYS A 77 15.49 -1.07 7.89
CA LYS A 77 16.12 -2.37 7.58
C LYS A 77 15.13 -3.53 7.69
N LEU A 78 14.23 -3.51 8.67
CA LEU A 78 13.16 -4.49 8.81
C LEU A 78 12.21 -4.43 7.63
N GLU A 79 11.67 -3.24 7.32
CA GLU A 79 10.76 -3.01 6.20
C GLU A 79 11.38 -3.45 4.87
N GLN A 80 12.65 -3.14 4.62
CA GLN A 80 13.37 -3.57 3.42
C GLN A 80 13.49 -5.10 3.33
N LYS A 81 13.72 -5.79 4.45
CA LYS A 81 13.81 -7.26 4.47
C LYS A 81 12.48 -7.92 4.13
N VAL A 82 11.37 -7.37 4.64
CA VAL A 82 10.05 -7.96 4.46
C VAL A 82 9.32 -7.46 3.21
N ALA A 83 9.86 -6.43 2.54
CA ALA A 83 9.19 -5.80 1.40
C ALA A 83 8.78 -6.77 0.29
N LYS A 84 9.51 -7.88 0.08
CA LYS A 84 9.21 -8.92 -0.92
C LYS A 84 8.68 -10.23 -0.34
N ASP A 85 8.40 -10.27 0.97
CA ASP A 85 7.87 -11.47 1.61
C ASP A 85 6.39 -11.63 1.27
N GLN A 86 6.09 -12.59 0.39
CA GLN A 86 4.74 -12.84 -0.08
C GLN A 86 3.76 -13.22 1.04
N THR A 87 4.27 -13.80 2.13
CA THR A 87 3.44 -14.16 3.28
C THR A 87 2.95 -12.95 4.07
N LEU A 88 3.63 -11.80 3.90
CA LEU A 88 3.33 -10.55 4.61
C LEU A 88 2.57 -9.53 3.76
N TYR A 89 2.38 -9.77 2.46
CA TYR A 89 1.58 -8.88 1.60
C TYR A 89 0.18 -8.59 2.14
N PRO A 90 -0.60 -9.57 2.64
CA PRO A 90 -1.96 -9.28 3.12
C PRO A 90 -2.02 -8.28 4.29
N VAL A 91 -0.92 -8.09 5.01
CA VAL A 91 -0.83 -7.17 6.16
C VAL A 91 -0.01 -5.91 5.85
N ALA A 92 0.47 -5.75 4.62
CA ALA A 92 1.12 -4.53 4.18
C ALA A 92 0.10 -3.38 4.13
N ARG A 93 0.52 -2.17 4.51
CA ARG A 93 -0.38 -1.01 4.45
C ARG A 93 -0.64 -0.55 3.02
N LEU A 94 0.34 -0.72 2.13
CA LEU A 94 0.28 -0.36 0.71
C LEU A 94 1.05 -1.41 -0.09
N HIS A 95 0.64 -1.62 -1.34
CA HIS A 95 1.42 -2.36 -2.31
C HIS A 95 2.05 -1.42 -3.34
N HIS A 96 3.30 -1.69 -3.69
CA HIS A 96 3.97 -1.08 -4.83
C HIS A 96 4.12 -2.12 -5.93
N LEU A 97 3.42 -1.88 -7.04
CA LEU A 97 3.36 -2.78 -8.19
C LEU A 97 4.17 -2.19 -9.34
N ILE A 98 5.17 -2.93 -9.80
CA ILE A 98 6.00 -2.55 -10.94
C ILE A 98 5.57 -3.37 -12.15
N PHE A 99 5.10 -2.68 -13.18
CA PHE A 99 4.69 -3.30 -14.43
C PHE A 99 5.70 -3.06 -15.54
N LYS A 100 5.86 -4.04 -16.43
CA LYS A 100 6.70 -3.95 -17.61
C LYS A 100 5.87 -4.16 -18.87
N LYS A 101 6.13 -3.34 -19.89
CA LYS A 101 5.55 -3.54 -21.23
C LYS A 101 6.04 -4.86 -21.82
N THR A 102 5.12 -5.70 -22.25
CA THR A 102 5.46 -6.89 -23.01
C THR A 102 5.96 -6.47 -24.39
N LYS A 103 7.12 -7.02 -24.81
CA LYS A 103 7.57 -6.86 -26.19
C LYS A 103 6.67 -7.75 -27.05
N GLU A 104 6.14 -7.19 -28.13
CA GLU A 104 5.62 -8.02 -29.21
C GLU A 104 6.81 -8.74 -29.83
N ASN A 105 6.78 -10.07 -29.84
CA ASN A 105 7.56 -10.79 -30.83
C ASN A 105 6.86 -10.53 -32.16
N LEU A 106 7.41 -9.61 -32.96
CA LEU A 106 7.11 -9.54 -34.38
C LEU A 106 7.63 -10.85 -34.98
N LEU A 107 6.74 -11.82 -35.15
CA LEU A 107 6.95 -13.00 -35.99
C LEU A 107 6.76 -12.60 -37.45
#